data_AF-A0A158CKW1-F1
#
_entry.id   AF-A0A158CKW1-F1
#
_cell.length_a   1.000
_cell.length_b   1.000
_cell.length_c   1.000
_cell.angle_alpha   90.00
_cell.angle_beta   90.00
_cell.angle_gamma   90.00
#
_symmetry.space_group_name_H-M   'P 1'
#
loop_
_entity.id
_entity.type
_entity.pdbx_description
1 polymer ?
#
loop_
_entity_poly.entity_id
_entity_poly.type
_entity_poly.pdbx_seq_one_letter_code
_entity_poly.pdbx_strand_id
1 'polypeptide(L)'
;MATHEFEAPKNFICEELGNRIGRTIMSGVKEHFHVIITLPVHPEGALNDGSVMTQVHWTMQSLVFGSFSLLNRVRRFIKAKELFDAKAKDWKEVLSEVEDRRYEDIDLERCREYVTLLNLRNWEKLGDRYVTEQIYVHNKTMIVDDRFAIVGSANINDRSMLGSRDSEIAVLIADTETEQHDIDGSGKPKITRNFARTLRKALWSKIFGITGNVRPAASLKMAVEQPANPASWKAIQQIADANTAVYEAAFPFIPRDRPHKEAPLRSDFASIWPMWNPNGKPEDIMMPFNESFWLQQQTSSSAATKLTQIKGFIVSLAIYWTKNENNNLLYATSLVVEAVPQNASSLKEQAALSVVENRQGAV
;
A
#
# COMPACT_ATOMS: atom_id res chain seq x y z
N MET A 1 19.80 -8.43 26.81
CA MET A 1 18.36 -8.55 26.50
C MET A 1 17.99 -7.37 25.62
N ALA A 2 17.50 -7.64 24.41
CA ALA A 2 16.86 -6.72 23.46
C ALA A 2 17.60 -5.45 22.99
N THR A 3 18.38 -5.59 21.90
CA THR A 3 18.95 -4.51 21.06
C THR A 3 17.89 -3.97 20.08
N HIS A 4 16.81 -3.34 20.58
CA HIS A 4 15.67 -2.91 19.76
C HIS A 4 15.78 -1.49 19.16
N GLU A 5 16.98 -0.95 19.03
CA GLU A 5 17.22 0.31 18.33
C GLU A 5 17.55 0.02 16.85
N PHE A 6 16.69 0.49 15.93
CA PHE A 6 16.97 0.63 14.48
C PHE A 6 17.07 -0.62 13.59
N GLU A 7 16.41 -1.75 13.89
CA GLU A 7 16.34 -2.83 12.89
C GLU A 7 15.35 -2.48 11.76
N ALA A 8 15.89 -1.88 10.68
CA ALA A 8 15.21 -1.83 9.40
C ALA A 8 14.79 -3.25 8.97
N PRO A 9 13.70 -3.41 8.18
CA PRO A 9 13.30 -4.70 7.64
C PRO A 9 14.48 -5.40 6.94
N LYS A 10 14.68 -6.67 7.26
CA LYS A 10 15.81 -7.50 6.79
C LYS A 10 15.47 -8.33 5.55
N ASN A 11 14.19 -8.58 5.29
CA ASN A 11 13.79 -9.30 4.08
C ASN A 11 14.16 -8.51 2.81
N PHE A 12 14.53 -9.22 1.76
CA PHE A 12 15.13 -8.64 0.54
C PHE A 12 14.13 -8.41 -0.60
N ILE A 13 12.82 -8.53 -0.36
CA ILE A 13 11.82 -8.50 -1.46
C ILE A 13 11.82 -7.13 -2.17
N CYS A 14 11.79 -6.02 -1.43
CA CYS A 14 11.86 -4.69 -2.03
C CYS A 14 13.19 -4.42 -2.74
N GLU A 15 14.29 -5.00 -2.24
CA GLU A 15 15.60 -4.91 -2.85
C GLU A 15 15.64 -5.64 -4.19
N GLU A 16 15.19 -6.88 -4.24
CA GLU A 16 15.17 -7.69 -5.46
C GLU A 16 14.23 -7.12 -6.52
N LEU A 17 13.07 -6.57 -6.11
CA LEU A 17 12.19 -5.83 -7.02
C LEU A 17 12.90 -4.59 -7.60
N GLY A 18 13.54 -3.80 -6.73
CA GLY A 18 14.33 -2.63 -7.15
C GLY A 18 15.45 -3.01 -8.13
N ASN A 19 16.20 -4.08 -7.84
CA ASN A 19 17.28 -4.59 -8.70
C ASN A 19 16.74 -5.12 -10.04
N ARG A 20 15.58 -5.79 -10.04
CA ARG A 20 14.95 -6.24 -11.29
C ARG A 20 14.51 -5.08 -12.17
N ILE A 21 13.91 -4.03 -11.59
CA ILE A 21 13.56 -2.80 -12.31
C ILE A 21 14.82 -2.11 -12.81
N GLY A 22 15.84 -2.00 -11.95
CA GLY A 22 17.14 -1.42 -12.26
C GLY A 22 17.82 -2.06 -13.46
N ARG A 23 17.75 -3.39 -13.59
CA ARG A 23 18.24 -4.10 -14.78
C ARG A 23 17.57 -3.61 -16.06
N THR A 24 16.26 -3.41 -16.05
CA THR A 24 15.54 -2.87 -17.22
C THR A 24 15.99 -1.44 -17.53
N ILE A 25 16.09 -0.57 -16.52
CA ILE A 25 16.59 0.81 -16.67
C ILE A 25 18.00 0.85 -17.28
N MET A 26 18.89 -0.01 -16.79
CA MET A 26 20.30 -0.03 -17.20
C MET A 26 20.55 -0.74 -18.52
N SER A 27 19.66 -1.63 -18.96
CA SER A 27 19.88 -2.51 -20.13
C SER A 27 20.08 -1.78 -21.46
N GLY A 28 19.65 -0.53 -21.59
CA GLY A 28 19.72 0.25 -22.84
C GLY A 28 18.78 -0.23 -23.95
N VAL A 29 18.11 -1.37 -23.76
CA VAL A 29 17.05 -1.88 -24.65
C VAL A 29 15.71 -1.58 -23.99
N LYS A 30 14.73 -1.14 -24.78
CA LYS A 30 13.38 -0.85 -24.29
C LYS A 30 12.64 -2.17 -24.03
N GLU A 31 12.92 -2.81 -22.90
CA GLU A 31 12.14 -3.91 -22.36
C GLU A 31 10.93 -3.33 -21.61
N HIS A 32 9.72 -3.83 -21.90
CA HIS A 32 8.54 -3.49 -21.12
C HIS A 32 8.55 -4.30 -19.82
N PHE A 33 8.91 -3.65 -18.72
CA PHE A 33 8.86 -4.24 -17.39
C PHE A 33 8.12 -3.30 -16.44
N HIS A 34 7.12 -3.81 -15.76
CA HIS A 34 6.28 -3.01 -14.87
C HIS A 34 5.82 -3.84 -13.67
N VAL A 35 5.81 -3.21 -12.49
CA VAL A 35 5.39 -3.82 -11.23
C VAL A 35 4.11 -3.14 -10.75
N ILE A 36 3.04 -3.91 -10.53
CA ILE A 36 1.79 -3.39 -9.96
C ILE A 36 1.64 -3.98 -8.56
N ILE A 37 1.56 -3.11 -7.55
CA ILE A 37 1.40 -3.49 -6.15
C ILE A 37 0.06 -2.94 -5.66
N THR A 38 -0.78 -3.81 -5.12
CA THR A 38 -2.05 -3.41 -4.49
C THR A 38 -1.97 -3.73 -3.00
N LEU A 39 -2.13 -2.69 -2.17
CA LEU A 39 -2.05 -2.78 -0.71
C LEU A 39 -3.36 -2.29 -0.08
N PRO A 40 -3.66 -2.67 1.18
CA PRO A 40 -4.67 -1.94 1.94
C PRO A 40 -4.24 -0.47 2.08
N VAL A 41 -5.19 0.45 2.23
CA VAL A 41 -4.88 1.89 2.43
C VAL A 41 -4.09 2.07 3.72
N HIS A 42 -4.52 1.39 4.77
CA HIS A 42 -3.82 1.23 6.03
C HIS A 42 -4.14 -0.15 6.62
N PRO A 43 -3.31 -0.69 7.51
CA PRO A 43 -3.61 -1.93 8.23
C PRO A 43 -4.95 -1.89 8.96
N GLU A 44 -5.52 -3.05 9.25
CA GLU A 44 -6.73 -3.18 10.04
C GLU A 44 -6.56 -2.52 11.42
N GLY A 45 -7.56 -1.73 11.83
CA GLY A 45 -7.56 -0.97 13.07
C GLY A 45 -7.76 0.52 12.85
N ALA A 46 -7.91 1.25 13.97
CA ALA A 46 -8.11 2.69 13.96
C ALA A 46 -6.79 3.42 13.71
N LEU A 47 -6.83 4.55 12.99
CA LEU A 47 -5.63 5.32 12.67
C LEU A 47 -4.98 6.02 13.89
N ASN A 48 -5.67 6.08 15.03
CA ASN A 48 -5.12 6.53 16.31
C ASN A 48 -4.53 5.38 17.15
N ASP A 49 -4.57 4.14 16.65
CA ASP A 49 -3.91 3.02 17.29
C ASP A 49 -2.42 3.01 16.96
N GLY A 50 -1.58 2.88 17.99
CA GLY A 50 -0.15 3.02 17.80
C GLY A 50 0.49 1.89 16.97
N SER A 51 -0.11 0.70 16.96
CA SER A 51 0.35 -0.41 16.13
C SER A 51 0.06 -0.16 14.64
N VAL A 52 -1.10 0.43 14.33
CA VAL A 52 -1.47 0.84 12.97
C VAL A 52 -0.55 1.95 12.48
N MET A 53 -0.31 2.98 13.30
CA MET A 53 0.61 4.07 12.96
C MET A 53 2.02 3.58 12.65
N THR A 54 2.52 2.63 13.45
CA THR A 54 3.86 2.02 13.26
C THR A 54 3.92 1.19 11.98
N GLN A 55 2.88 0.44 11.66
CA GLN A 55 2.82 -0.32 10.40
C GLN A 55 2.73 0.60 9.16
N VAL A 56 1.99 1.71 9.24
CA VAL A 56 1.96 2.74 8.20
C VAL A 56 3.35 3.34 8.02
N HIS A 57 4.04 3.68 9.11
CA HIS A 57 5.42 4.18 9.06
C HIS A 57 6.34 3.22 8.29
N TRP A 58 6.39 1.94 8.66
CA TRP A 58 7.27 0.97 8.00
C TRP A 58 6.86 0.68 6.55
N THR A 59 5.57 0.74 6.23
CA THR A 59 5.09 0.64 4.84
C THR A 59 5.65 1.79 4.00
N MET A 60 5.54 3.02 4.50
CA MET A 60 6.04 4.21 3.79
C MET A 60 7.56 4.26 3.73
N GLN A 61 8.29 3.83 4.77
CA GLN A 61 9.75 3.71 4.72
C GLN A 61 10.20 2.67 3.68
N SER A 62 9.48 1.55 3.56
CA SER A 62 9.83 0.47 2.61
C SER A 62 9.50 0.83 1.17
N LEU A 63 8.40 1.57 0.93
CA LEU A 63 7.95 1.92 -0.43
C LEU A 63 8.52 3.24 -0.93
N VAL A 64 8.55 4.29 -0.10
CA VAL A 64 8.78 5.66 -0.55
C VAL A 64 9.91 6.38 0.19
N PHE A 65 9.88 6.49 1.51
CA PHE A 65 10.69 7.48 2.23
C PHE A 65 12.11 7.03 2.57
N GLY A 66 12.34 5.74 2.83
CA GLY A 66 13.68 5.26 3.16
C GLY A 66 14.65 5.50 2.00
N SER A 67 15.92 5.77 2.29
CA SER A 67 16.94 6.06 1.25
C SER A 67 17.07 4.95 0.20
N PHE A 68 16.76 3.73 0.61
CA PHE A 68 16.68 2.54 -0.22
C PHE A 68 15.25 1.99 -0.36
N SER A 69 14.21 2.76 -0.11
CA SER A 69 12.83 2.33 -0.39
C SER A 69 12.66 1.86 -1.84
N LEU A 70 11.62 1.08 -2.16
CA LEU A 70 11.35 0.62 -3.52
C LEU A 70 11.44 1.76 -4.56
N LEU A 71 10.74 2.87 -4.33
CA LEU A 71 10.74 3.99 -5.27
C LEU A 71 12.10 4.72 -5.29
N ASN A 72 12.78 4.86 -4.15
CA ASN A 72 14.13 5.46 -4.14
C ASN A 72 15.18 4.56 -4.80
N ARG A 73 15.06 3.23 -4.75
CA ARG A 73 15.86 2.31 -5.57
C ARG A 73 15.64 2.56 -7.06
N VAL A 74 14.39 2.73 -7.49
CA VAL A 74 14.08 3.10 -8.89
C VAL A 74 14.72 4.44 -9.26
N ARG A 75 14.58 5.48 -8.42
CA ARG A 75 15.22 6.80 -8.63
C ARG A 75 16.74 6.71 -8.70
N ARG A 76 17.35 5.90 -7.82
CA ARG A 76 18.79 5.63 -7.82
C ARG A 76 19.25 4.98 -9.13
N PHE A 77 18.52 3.99 -9.65
CA PHE A 77 18.81 3.41 -10.96
C PHE A 77 18.64 4.40 -12.11
N ILE A 78 17.60 5.25 -12.08
CA ILE A 78 17.41 6.30 -13.08
C ILE A 78 18.60 7.29 -13.05
N LYS A 79 18.98 7.79 -11.87
CA LYS A 79 20.12 8.70 -11.74
C LYS A 79 21.43 8.03 -12.11
N ALA A 80 21.64 6.78 -11.71
CA ALA A 80 22.80 5.98 -12.11
C ALA A 80 22.90 5.86 -13.64
N LYS A 81 21.77 5.66 -14.34
CA LYS A 81 21.73 5.64 -15.80
C LYS A 81 22.10 6.99 -16.41
N GLU A 82 21.56 8.09 -15.88
CA GLU A 82 21.91 9.45 -16.34
C GLU A 82 23.41 9.74 -16.19
N LEU A 83 23.99 9.37 -15.04
CA LEU A 83 25.41 9.54 -14.77
C LEU A 83 26.28 8.62 -15.62
N PHE A 84 25.85 7.38 -15.83
CA PHE A 84 26.52 6.42 -16.70
C PHE A 84 26.58 6.94 -18.15
N ASP A 85 25.46 7.44 -18.67
CA ASP A 85 25.39 8.04 -20.01
C ASP A 85 26.24 9.30 -20.14
N ALA A 86 26.31 10.09 -19.06
CA ALA A 86 27.20 11.25 -18.94
C ALA A 86 28.68 10.88 -18.70
N LYS A 87 29.02 9.58 -18.63
CA LYS A 87 30.38 9.06 -18.38
C LYS A 87 30.99 9.51 -17.05
N ALA A 88 30.17 9.79 -16.04
CA ALA A 88 30.63 10.01 -14.67
C ALA A 88 31.29 8.73 -14.14
N LYS A 89 32.42 8.83 -13.43
CA LYS A 89 33.18 7.64 -12.97
C LYS A 89 32.56 6.98 -11.73
N ASP A 90 31.87 7.77 -10.94
CA ASP A 90 31.30 7.50 -9.63
C ASP A 90 29.80 7.17 -9.69
N TRP A 91 29.23 6.90 -10.88
CA TRP A 91 27.80 6.63 -11.06
C TRP A 91 27.27 5.47 -10.20
N LYS A 92 28.14 4.50 -9.85
CA LYS A 92 27.80 3.33 -9.03
C LYS A 92 27.60 3.69 -7.56
N GLU A 93 28.18 4.78 -7.08
CA GLU A 93 28.03 5.22 -5.69
C GLU A 93 26.55 5.52 -5.39
N VAL A 94 25.82 6.08 -6.35
CA VAL A 94 24.36 6.30 -6.24
C VAL A 94 23.57 5.02 -5.94
N LEU A 95 24.07 3.85 -6.34
CA LEU A 95 23.40 2.56 -6.13
C LEU A 95 23.72 1.90 -4.78
N SER A 96 24.78 2.32 -4.09
CA SER A 96 25.33 1.58 -2.95
C SER A 96 25.57 2.45 -1.71
N GLU A 97 25.89 3.72 -1.88
CA GLU A 97 26.19 4.63 -0.79
C GLU A 97 24.89 5.22 -0.21
N VAL A 98 24.70 5.03 1.10
CA VAL A 98 23.52 5.51 1.84
C VAL A 98 23.41 7.03 1.81
N GLU A 99 24.55 7.72 2.00
CA GLU A 99 24.64 9.17 2.05
C GLU A 99 24.56 9.84 0.67
N ASP A 100 24.67 9.07 -0.42
CA ASP A 100 24.50 9.60 -1.76
C ASP A 100 23.03 9.90 -2.05
N ARG A 101 22.70 11.20 -2.01
CA ARG A 101 21.34 11.73 -2.22
C ARG A 101 21.10 12.26 -3.63
N ARG A 102 22.01 12.05 -4.59
CA ARG A 102 21.83 12.57 -5.96
C ARG A 102 20.54 12.08 -6.62
N TYR A 103 20.02 10.91 -6.22
CA TYR A 103 18.74 10.40 -6.70
C TYR A 103 17.54 11.30 -6.33
N GLU A 104 17.70 12.22 -5.36
CA GLU A 104 16.64 13.13 -4.94
C GLU A 104 16.24 14.13 -6.03
N ASP A 105 17.12 14.40 -7.00
CA ASP A 105 16.81 15.22 -8.20
C ASP A 105 15.75 14.58 -9.12
N ILE A 106 15.59 13.25 -9.03
CA ILE A 106 14.66 12.51 -9.87
C ILE A 106 13.27 12.63 -9.27
N ASP A 107 12.30 13.20 -9.97
CA ASP A 107 10.91 13.23 -9.49
C ASP A 107 10.38 11.80 -9.27
N LEU A 108 9.66 11.57 -8.16
CA LEU A 108 8.98 10.29 -7.86
C LEU A 108 7.98 9.90 -8.96
N GLU A 109 7.40 10.88 -9.67
CA GLU A 109 6.53 10.61 -10.82
C GLU A 109 7.23 9.81 -11.92
N ARG A 110 8.56 9.94 -12.06
CA ARG A 110 9.32 9.13 -13.03
C ARG A 110 9.31 7.64 -12.68
N CYS A 111 9.08 7.27 -11.42
CA CYS A 111 8.94 5.87 -11.02
C CYS A 111 7.66 5.24 -11.57
N ARG A 112 6.64 6.02 -11.95
CA ARG A 112 5.37 5.51 -12.47
C ARG A 112 5.51 4.82 -13.83
N GLU A 113 6.63 4.98 -14.54
CA GLU A 113 6.91 4.17 -15.73
C GLU A 113 7.18 2.69 -15.36
N TYR A 114 7.66 2.42 -14.15
CA TYR A 114 8.10 1.09 -13.70
C TYR A 114 7.23 0.49 -12.58
N VAL A 115 6.60 1.32 -11.76
CA VAL A 115 5.83 0.87 -10.58
C VAL A 115 4.49 1.59 -10.51
N THR A 116 3.40 0.83 -10.41
CA THR A 116 2.07 1.34 -10.06
C THR A 116 1.69 0.86 -8.67
N LEU A 117 1.46 1.80 -7.75
CA LEU A 117 0.99 1.51 -6.39
C LEU A 117 -0.50 1.84 -6.29
N LEU A 118 -1.29 0.85 -5.89
CA LEU A 118 -2.74 0.94 -5.80
C LEU A 118 -3.22 0.63 -4.39
N ASN A 119 -4.32 1.27 -4.00
CA ASN A 119 -5.21 0.75 -2.98
C ASN A 119 -6.58 0.43 -3.59
N LEU A 120 -7.46 -0.14 -2.78
CA LEU A 120 -8.84 -0.40 -3.16
C LEU A 120 -9.80 0.32 -2.19
N ARG A 121 -10.87 0.91 -2.74
CA ARG A 121 -11.87 1.63 -1.95
C ARG A 121 -13.25 1.48 -2.57
N ASN A 122 -14.27 1.46 -1.72
CA ASN A 122 -15.67 1.53 -2.13
C ASN A 122 -16.42 2.66 -1.40
N TRP A 123 -17.61 2.97 -1.88
CA TRP A 123 -18.55 3.88 -1.25
C TRP A 123 -19.97 3.35 -1.38
N GLU A 124 -20.86 3.88 -0.54
CA GLU A 124 -22.30 3.63 -0.64
C GLU A 124 -23.07 4.82 -0.05
N LYS A 125 -24.35 4.95 -0.40
CA LYS A 125 -25.28 5.84 0.28
C LYS A 125 -26.13 5.03 1.28
N LEU A 126 -25.83 5.18 2.57
CA LEU A 126 -26.59 4.58 3.68
C LEU A 126 -27.62 5.60 4.20
N GLY A 127 -28.90 5.41 3.85
CA GLY A 127 -29.94 6.41 4.09
C GLY A 127 -29.63 7.70 3.34
N ASP A 128 -29.47 8.80 4.08
CA ASP A 128 -29.10 10.10 3.50
C ASP A 128 -27.59 10.39 3.52
N ARG A 129 -26.78 9.47 4.08
CA ARG A 129 -25.34 9.68 4.25
C ARG A 129 -24.53 8.89 3.22
N TYR A 130 -23.61 9.58 2.55
CA TYR A 130 -22.56 8.92 1.79
C TYR A 130 -21.46 8.46 2.74
N VAL A 131 -21.06 7.20 2.61
CA VAL A 131 -19.96 6.60 3.37
C VAL A 131 -18.95 5.99 2.43
N THR A 132 -17.71 5.84 2.90
CA THR A 132 -16.65 5.15 2.17
C THR A 132 -15.85 4.29 3.13
N GLU A 133 -15.35 3.16 2.63
CA GLU A 133 -14.36 2.37 3.33
C GLU A 133 -13.36 1.77 2.34
N GLN A 134 -12.13 1.52 2.79
CA GLN A 134 -11.18 0.73 2.02
C GLN A 134 -11.73 -0.68 1.79
N ILE A 135 -11.40 -1.27 0.65
CA ILE A 135 -11.53 -2.72 0.50
C ILE A 135 -10.22 -3.29 1.02
N TYR A 136 -10.27 -3.94 2.18
CA TYR A 136 -9.07 -4.42 2.84
C TYR A 136 -8.41 -5.56 2.04
N VAL A 137 -7.18 -5.30 1.57
CA VAL A 137 -6.42 -6.25 0.77
C VAL A 137 -5.66 -7.18 1.71
N HIS A 138 -6.30 -8.30 2.05
CA HIS A 138 -5.69 -9.33 2.90
C HIS A 138 -4.93 -10.39 2.10
N ASN A 139 -4.93 -10.32 0.78
CA ASN A 139 -4.27 -11.28 -0.10
C ASN A 139 -2.75 -11.31 0.12
N LYS A 140 -2.16 -12.50 0.09
CA LYS A 140 -0.72 -12.70 -0.02
C LYS A 140 -0.45 -13.48 -1.31
N THR A 141 -0.39 -12.74 -2.41
CA THR A 141 -0.33 -13.30 -3.76
C THR A 141 0.63 -12.51 -4.62
N MET A 142 1.45 -13.22 -5.40
CA MET A 142 2.33 -12.64 -6.41
C MET A 142 2.14 -13.38 -7.73
N ILE A 143 2.03 -12.65 -8.84
CA ILE A 143 1.92 -13.22 -10.18
C ILE A 143 3.02 -12.61 -11.06
N VAL A 144 3.80 -13.46 -11.72
CA VAL A 144 4.94 -13.05 -12.56
C VAL A 144 4.74 -13.57 -13.97
N ASP A 145 4.79 -12.67 -14.95
CA ASP A 145 4.76 -12.91 -16.41
C ASP A 145 3.55 -13.69 -16.94
N ASP A 146 2.42 -13.75 -16.21
CA ASP A 146 1.33 -14.71 -16.47
C ASP A 146 1.87 -16.17 -16.51
N ARG A 147 2.97 -16.47 -15.82
CA ARG A 147 3.65 -17.78 -15.80
C ARG A 147 3.81 -18.37 -14.41
N PHE A 148 3.88 -17.58 -13.36
CA PHE A 148 4.08 -18.09 -12.01
C PHE A 148 3.11 -17.38 -11.09
N ALA A 149 2.47 -18.13 -10.19
CA ALA A 149 1.66 -17.57 -9.13
C ALA A 149 2.12 -18.13 -7.79
N ILE A 150 2.35 -17.26 -6.81
CA ILE A 150 2.53 -17.67 -5.41
C ILE A 150 1.29 -17.25 -4.66
N VAL A 151 0.71 -18.16 -3.88
CA VAL A 151 -0.44 -17.91 -3.00
C VAL A 151 -0.14 -18.52 -1.63
N GLY A 152 -0.42 -17.80 -0.55
CA GLY A 152 -0.17 -18.30 0.79
C GLY A 152 -0.69 -17.39 1.91
N SER A 153 -0.14 -17.60 3.10
CA SER A 153 -0.40 -16.79 4.30
C SER A 153 0.68 -15.72 4.56
N ALA A 154 1.89 -15.91 4.01
CA ALA A 154 3.05 -15.08 4.28
C ALA A 154 2.92 -13.64 3.76
N ASN A 155 2.86 -12.66 4.67
CA ASN A 155 2.90 -11.24 4.33
C ASN A 155 4.29 -10.80 3.86
N ILE A 156 4.39 -9.72 3.09
CA ILE A 156 5.70 -9.12 2.76
C ILE A 156 6.18 -8.28 3.96
N ASN A 157 6.70 -8.97 4.97
CA ASN A 157 7.35 -8.39 6.14
C ASN A 157 8.29 -9.43 6.78
N ASP A 158 9.15 -9.00 7.69
CA ASP A 158 10.10 -9.90 8.36
C ASP A 158 9.43 -10.96 9.24
N ARG A 159 8.22 -10.70 9.75
CA ARG A 159 7.49 -11.66 10.58
C ARG A 159 7.16 -12.93 9.79
N SER A 160 6.72 -12.77 8.56
CA SER A 160 6.38 -13.89 7.68
C SER A 160 7.59 -14.41 6.88
N MET A 161 8.56 -13.54 6.54
CA MET A 161 9.61 -13.87 5.56
C MET A 161 10.92 -14.43 6.14
N LEU A 162 11.20 -14.22 7.44
CA LEU A 162 12.45 -14.71 8.05
C LEU A 162 12.38 -16.18 8.50
N GLY A 163 11.19 -16.78 8.57
CA GLY A 163 10.97 -18.18 8.98
C GLY A 163 11.21 -18.49 10.46
N SER A 164 11.88 -17.61 11.21
CA SER A 164 12.13 -17.76 12.66
C SER A 164 11.08 -17.08 13.55
N ARG A 165 9.97 -16.62 12.97
CA ARG A 165 8.92 -15.85 13.65
C ARG A 165 7.56 -16.54 13.48
N ASP A 166 6.72 -16.10 12.55
CA ASP A 166 5.41 -16.75 12.34
C ASP A 166 5.55 -18.00 11.48
N SER A 167 4.73 -19.02 11.78
CA SER A 167 4.58 -20.19 10.91
C SER A 167 3.70 -19.84 9.71
N GLU A 168 4.27 -19.92 8.51
CA GLU A 168 3.58 -19.55 7.27
C GLU A 168 3.57 -20.72 6.28
N ILE A 169 2.58 -20.72 5.39
CA ILE A 169 2.53 -21.65 4.25
C ILE A 169 2.29 -20.88 2.95
N ALA A 170 2.98 -21.29 1.88
CA ALA A 170 2.77 -20.76 0.55
C ALA A 170 2.99 -21.86 -0.50
N VAL A 171 2.30 -21.73 -1.63
CA VAL A 171 2.45 -22.64 -2.78
C VAL A 171 2.87 -21.83 -3.99
N LEU A 172 3.95 -22.26 -4.64
CA LEU A 172 4.32 -21.82 -5.99
C LEU A 172 3.58 -22.68 -7.00
N ILE A 173 2.78 -22.04 -7.84
CA ILE A 173 1.99 -22.67 -8.88
C ILE A 173 2.59 -22.31 -10.24
N ALA A 174 3.05 -23.34 -10.93
CA ALA A 174 3.58 -23.30 -12.28
C ALA A 174 3.05 -24.50 -13.05
N ASP A 175 1.82 -24.36 -13.56
CA ASP A 175 1.15 -25.42 -14.32
C ASP A 175 1.89 -25.79 -15.61
N THR A 176 1.64 -26.99 -16.11
CA THR A 176 2.28 -27.48 -17.34
C THR A 176 1.55 -27.04 -18.60
N GLU A 177 0.31 -26.56 -18.48
CA GLU A 177 -0.48 -26.07 -19.59
C GLU A 177 -0.01 -24.66 -19.99
N THR A 178 0.43 -24.53 -21.23
CA THR A 178 0.98 -23.28 -21.75
C THR A 178 0.29 -22.84 -23.04
N GLU A 179 0.10 -21.54 -23.16
CA GLU A 179 -0.44 -20.89 -24.36
C GLU A 179 0.42 -19.69 -24.76
N GLN A 180 0.27 -19.23 -26.01
CA GLN A 180 0.98 -18.06 -26.51
C GLN A 180 0.04 -16.85 -26.61
N HIS A 181 0.39 -15.76 -25.93
CA HIS A 181 -0.40 -14.53 -25.91
C HIS A 181 0.51 -13.30 -26.09
N ASP A 182 0.06 -12.29 -26.82
CA ASP A 182 0.71 -10.97 -26.83
C ASP A 182 0.30 -10.20 -25.57
N ILE A 183 1.17 -10.24 -24.55
CA ILE A 183 0.93 -9.61 -23.24
C ILE A 183 1.57 -8.22 -23.11
N ASP A 184 2.50 -7.86 -24.01
CA ASP A 184 3.27 -6.62 -23.95
C ASP A 184 2.91 -5.60 -25.06
N GLY A 185 1.97 -5.97 -25.94
CA GLY A 185 1.49 -5.14 -27.04
C GLY A 185 2.49 -5.02 -28.19
N SER A 186 3.54 -5.85 -28.21
CA SER A 186 4.56 -5.81 -29.27
C SER A 186 4.16 -6.56 -30.53
N GLY A 187 3.01 -7.24 -30.54
CA GLY A 187 2.61 -8.18 -31.60
C GLY A 187 3.40 -9.49 -31.59
N LYS A 188 4.30 -9.71 -30.61
CA LYS A 188 5.09 -10.94 -30.48
C LYS A 188 4.56 -11.77 -29.32
N PRO A 189 3.90 -12.91 -29.58
CA PRO A 189 3.38 -13.76 -28.52
C PRO A 189 4.47 -14.23 -27.56
N LYS A 190 4.11 -14.29 -26.26
CA LYS A 190 4.92 -14.83 -25.18
C LYS A 190 4.26 -16.08 -24.62
N ILE A 191 5.07 -17.02 -24.14
CA ILE A 191 4.56 -18.20 -23.47
C ILE A 191 4.02 -17.79 -22.09
N THR A 192 2.74 -18.07 -21.87
CA THR A 192 2.05 -17.90 -20.58
C THR A 192 1.58 -19.26 -20.08
N ARG A 193 1.23 -19.33 -18.79
CA ARG A 193 0.60 -20.51 -18.19
C ARG A 193 -0.85 -20.23 -17.83
N ASN A 194 -1.69 -21.25 -17.96
CA ASN A 194 -3.13 -21.10 -17.83
C ASN A 194 -3.55 -20.64 -16.44
N PHE A 195 -2.96 -21.20 -15.38
CA PHE A 195 -3.34 -20.84 -14.01
C PHE A 195 -3.02 -19.38 -13.69
N ALA A 196 -1.76 -18.98 -13.87
CA ALA A 196 -1.28 -17.64 -13.51
C ALA A 196 -2.04 -16.56 -14.31
N ARG A 197 -2.22 -16.79 -15.62
CA ARG A 197 -3.00 -15.89 -16.49
C ARG A 197 -4.46 -15.80 -16.05
N THR A 198 -5.13 -16.92 -15.83
CA THR A 198 -6.54 -16.95 -15.43
C THR A 198 -6.77 -16.25 -14.10
N LEU A 199 -5.92 -16.53 -13.10
CA LEU A 199 -5.98 -15.89 -11.79
C LEU A 199 -5.84 -14.36 -11.92
N ARG A 200 -4.83 -13.90 -12.67
CA ARG A 200 -4.57 -12.47 -12.87
C ARG A 200 -5.72 -11.78 -13.64
N LYS A 201 -6.31 -12.44 -14.65
CA LYS A 201 -7.51 -11.95 -15.36
C LYS A 201 -8.71 -11.82 -14.43
N ALA A 202 -8.97 -12.83 -13.61
CA ALA A 202 -10.08 -12.83 -12.67
C ALA A 202 -9.93 -11.72 -11.62
N LEU A 203 -8.74 -11.58 -11.02
CA LEU A 203 -8.43 -10.53 -10.05
C LEU A 203 -8.62 -9.14 -10.66
N TRP A 204 -8.02 -8.88 -11.83
CA TRP A 204 -8.13 -7.58 -12.50
C TRP A 204 -9.55 -7.26 -12.93
N SER A 205 -10.27 -8.24 -13.47
CA SER A 205 -11.68 -8.06 -13.84
C SER A 205 -12.53 -7.66 -12.63
N LYS A 206 -12.27 -8.25 -11.46
CA LYS A 206 -12.96 -7.92 -10.22
C LYS A 206 -12.60 -6.51 -9.73
N ILE A 207 -11.31 -6.18 -9.56
CA ILE A 207 -10.91 -4.88 -9.01
C ILE A 207 -11.18 -3.70 -9.96
N PHE A 208 -11.25 -3.95 -11.27
CA PHE A 208 -11.68 -2.96 -12.27
C PHE A 208 -13.20 -2.85 -12.39
N GLY A 209 -13.97 -3.63 -11.63
CA GLY A 209 -15.42 -3.66 -11.68
C GLY A 209 -15.98 -4.15 -13.02
N ILE A 210 -15.17 -4.85 -13.84
CA ILE A 210 -15.62 -5.48 -15.09
C ILE A 210 -16.59 -6.61 -14.76
N THR A 211 -16.36 -7.29 -13.64
CA THR A 211 -17.31 -8.21 -13.01
C THR A 211 -17.86 -7.58 -11.73
N GLY A 212 -19.16 -7.75 -11.49
CA GLY A 212 -19.84 -7.25 -10.28
C GLY A 212 -20.83 -6.11 -10.53
N ASN A 213 -21.40 -5.60 -9.45
CA ASN A 213 -22.48 -4.60 -9.45
C ASN A 213 -21.97 -3.18 -9.17
N VAL A 214 -20.90 -2.77 -9.84
CA VAL A 214 -20.40 -1.39 -9.79
C VAL A 214 -20.20 -0.87 -11.20
N ARG A 215 -19.99 0.45 -11.35
CA ARG A 215 -19.68 1.03 -12.65
C ARG A 215 -18.33 0.47 -13.16
N PRO A 216 -18.29 -0.19 -14.32
CA PRO A 216 -17.07 -0.84 -14.80
C PRO A 216 -16.06 0.18 -15.32
N ALA A 217 -14.77 -0.05 -15.05
CA ALA A 217 -13.67 0.59 -15.77
C ALA A 217 -13.48 -0.09 -17.14
N ALA A 218 -14.47 0.04 -18.03
CA ALA A 218 -14.53 -0.68 -19.29
C ALA A 218 -13.31 -0.45 -20.21
N SER A 219 -12.65 0.71 -20.11
CA SER A 219 -11.41 1.03 -20.82
C SER A 219 -10.23 0.12 -20.42
N LEU A 220 -10.29 -0.52 -19.25
CA LEU A 220 -9.24 -1.42 -18.76
C LEU A 220 -9.39 -2.86 -19.25
N LYS A 221 -10.39 -3.19 -20.08
CA LYS A 221 -10.51 -4.53 -20.68
C LYS A 221 -9.25 -4.93 -21.46
N MET A 222 -8.62 -3.99 -22.16
CA MET A 222 -7.35 -4.27 -22.85
C MET A 222 -6.20 -4.49 -21.87
N ALA A 223 -6.18 -3.76 -20.75
CA ALA A 223 -5.18 -3.98 -19.71
C ALA A 223 -5.26 -5.39 -19.12
N VAL A 224 -6.48 -5.95 -18.99
CA VAL A 224 -6.68 -7.35 -18.57
C VAL A 224 -6.04 -8.35 -19.54
N GLU A 225 -5.94 -8.04 -20.84
CA GLU A 225 -5.30 -8.95 -21.80
C GLU A 225 -3.79 -8.74 -21.91
N GLN A 226 -3.36 -7.47 -21.84
CA GLN A 226 -1.98 -7.04 -22.09
C GLN A 226 -1.37 -6.34 -20.86
N PRO A 227 -1.08 -7.07 -19.77
CA PRO A 227 -0.61 -6.46 -18.52
C PRO A 227 0.77 -5.80 -18.64
N ALA A 228 1.58 -6.20 -19.63
CA ALA A 228 2.91 -5.68 -19.89
C ALA A 228 2.95 -4.66 -21.05
N ASN A 229 1.79 -4.15 -21.51
CA ASN A 229 1.75 -3.06 -22.48
C ASN A 229 1.80 -1.70 -21.76
N PRO A 230 2.68 -0.76 -22.17
CA PRO A 230 2.72 0.58 -21.59
C PRO A 230 1.41 1.35 -21.55
N ALA A 231 0.57 1.17 -22.57
CA ALA A 231 -0.76 1.78 -22.58
C ALA A 231 -1.66 1.22 -21.46
N SER A 232 -1.49 -0.05 -21.07
CA SER A 232 -2.29 -0.72 -20.05
C SER A 232 -2.03 -0.15 -18.65
N TRP A 233 -0.77 -0.11 -18.19
CA TRP A 233 -0.51 0.43 -16.85
C TRP A 233 -0.74 1.94 -16.78
N LYS A 234 -0.52 2.70 -17.86
CA LYS A 234 -0.91 4.11 -17.95
C LYS A 234 -2.42 4.30 -17.83
N ALA A 235 -3.22 3.44 -18.47
CA ALA A 235 -4.67 3.48 -18.33
C ALA A 235 -5.12 3.12 -16.89
N ILE A 236 -4.48 2.14 -16.25
CA ILE A 236 -4.74 1.78 -14.85
C ILE A 236 -4.46 2.98 -13.94
N GLN A 237 -3.30 3.62 -14.10
CA GLN A 237 -2.91 4.84 -13.38
C GLN A 237 -3.94 5.95 -13.54
N GLN A 238 -4.37 6.24 -14.77
CA GLN A 238 -5.37 7.27 -15.05
C GLN A 238 -6.71 7.03 -14.35
N ILE A 239 -7.18 5.78 -14.32
CA ILE A 239 -8.43 5.43 -13.62
C ILE A 239 -8.24 5.53 -12.10
N ALA A 240 -7.11 5.05 -11.58
CA ALA A 240 -6.79 5.14 -10.16
C ALA A 240 -6.69 6.61 -9.69
N ASP A 241 -6.01 7.47 -10.44
CA ASP A 241 -5.86 8.91 -10.15
C ASP A 241 -7.22 9.62 -10.20
N ALA A 242 -8.04 9.33 -11.23
CA ALA A 242 -9.37 9.92 -11.37
C ALA A 242 -10.32 9.50 -10.22
N ASN A 243 -10.31 8.23 -9.83
CA ASN A 243 -11.09 7.75 -8.69
C ASN A 243 -10.61 8.40 -7.39
N THR A 244 -9.29 8.50 -7.18
CA THR A 244 -8.67 9.14 -6.00
C THR A 244 -9.15 10.58 -5.86
N ALA A 245 -9.11 11.36 -6.94
CA ALA A 245 -9.55 12.76 -6.93
C ALA A 245 -11.04 12.90 -6.54
N VAL A 246 -11.90 11.98 -6.97
CA VAL A 246 -13.32 11.97 -6.59
C VAL A 246 -13.50 11.62 -5.11
N TYR A 247 -12.81 10.59 -4.62
CA TYR A 247 -12.85 10.20 -3.21
C TYR A 247 -12.34 11.32 -2.29
N GLU A 248 -11.18 11.91 -2.59
CA GLU A 248 -10.60 12.99 -1.79
C GLU A 248 -11.44 14.28 -1.78
N ALA A 249 -12.16 14.56 -2.88
CA ALA A 249 -13.10 15.67 -2.93
C ALA A 249 -14.35 15.43 -2.08
N ALA A 250 -14.82 14.18 -2.01
CA ALA A 250 -16.04 13.81 -1.29
C ALA A 250 -15.81 13.55 0.20
N PHE A 251 -14.65 12.98 0.55
CA PHE A 251 -14.34 12.49 1.89
C PHE A 251 -13.03 13.11 2.40
N PRO A 252 -13.11 14.13 3.27
CA PRO A 252 -11.95 14.91 3.69
C PRO A 252 -11.00 14.16 4.64
N PHE A 253 -11.51 13.12 5.30
CA PHE A 253 -10.87 12.36 6.37
C PHE A 253 -10.07 11.13 5.90
N ILE A 254 -10.06 10.83 4.60
CA ILE A 254 -9.34 9.65 4.08
C ILE A 254 -7.85 9.94 3.87
N PRO A 255 -6.96 8.95 4.04
CA PRO A 255 -5.54 9.06 3.71
C PRO A 255 -5.30 9.64 2.31
N ARG A 256 -4.34 10.58 2.22
CA ARG A 256 -4.12 11.41 1.03
C ARG A 256 -2.74 12.07 1.05
N ASP A 257 -2.29 12.57 -0.10
CA ASP A 257 -0.99 13.21 -0.22
C ASP A 257 -0.98 14.64 0.36
N ARG A 258 -2.04 15.40 0.11
CA ARG A 258 -2.14 16.82 0.45
C ARG A 258 -3.22 17.07 1.50
N PRO A 259 -3.05 18.02 2.44
CA PRO A 259 -4.06 18.33 3.45
C PRO A 259 -5.43 18.69 2.87
N HIS A 260 -6.51 18.42 3.60
CA HIS A 260 -7.86 18.81 3.20
C HIS A 260 -8.09 20.32 3.42
N LYS A 261 -7.88 21.12 2.35
CA LYS A 261 -7.84 22.60 2.38
C LYS A 261 -6.69 23.11 3.25
N GLU A 262 -6.44 24.42 3.24
CA GLU A 262 -5.33 25.06 3.97
C GLU A 262 -5.42 24.74 5.47
N ALA A 263 -4.76 23.65 5.88
CA ALA A 263 -4.45 23.44 7.29
C ALA A 263 -3.62 24.66 7.73
N PRO A 264 -3.85 25.22 8.94
CA PRO A 264 -3.13 26.41 9.40
C PRO A 264 -1.62 26.19 9.54
N LEU A 265 -1.14 24.94 9.44
CA LEU A 265 0.26 24.64 9.20
C LEU A 265 0.55 24.49 7.71
N ARG A 266 1.57 25.20 7.23
CA ARG A 266 2.24 25.07 5.93
C ARG A 266 2.90 23.69 5.70
N SER A 267 2.29 22.59 6.13
CA SER A 267 2.76 21.27 5.70
C SER A 267 2.32 21.04 4.27
N ASP A 268 3.27 20.80 3.38
CA ASP A 268 2.99 20.38 2.02
C ASP A 268 2.26 19.04 1.95
N PHE A 269 2.27 18.25 3.04
CA PHE A 269 1.80 16.87 3.06
C PHE A 269 0.77 16.62 4.16
N ALA A 270 -0.19 15.74 3.87
CA ALA A 270 -1.23 15.39 4.83
C ALA A 270 -0.67 14.53 5.97
N SER A 271 -1.19 14.78 7.17
CA SER A 271 -0.91 13.98 8.35
C SER A 271 -1.51 12.57 8.25
N ILE A 272 -1.01 11.63 9.06
CA ILE A 272 -1.66 10.34 9.30
C ILE A 272 -3.13 10.49 9.66
N TRP A 273 -3.50 11.62 10.26
CA TRP A 273 -4.88 12.06 10.45
C TRP A 273 -5.14 13.26 9.52
N PRO A 274 -5.76 13.06 8.34
CA PRO A 274 -5.91 14.11 7.33
C PRO A 274 -6.68 15.36 7.79
N MET A 275 -7.50 15.23 8.84
CA MET A 275 -8.27 16.30 9.48
C MET A 275 -7.59 16.90 10.71
N TRP A 276 -6.36 16.50 11.03
CA TRP A 276 -5.63 17.02 12.17
C TRP A 276 -5.28 18.50 12.00
N ASN A 277 -5.66 19.28 13.01
CA ASN A 277 -5.25 20.67 13.15
C ASN A 277 -4.48 20.81 14.48
N PRO A 278 -3.15 20.98 14.45
CA PRO A 278 -2.34 21.05 15.67
C PRO A 278 -2.55 22.34 16.48
N ASN A 279 -3.14 23.37 15.88
CA ASN A 279 -3.54 24.58 16.58
C ASN A 279 -5.02 24.52 17.03
N GLY A 280 -5.75 23.47 16.62
CA GLY A 280 -7.12 23.20 17.04
C GLY A 280 -7.17 22.51 18.40
N LYS A 281 -8.36 22.44 18.99
CA LYS A 281 -8.54 21.65 20.20
C LYS A 281 -8.57 20.15 19.82
N PRO A 282 -8.09 19.23 20.67
CA PRO A 282 -8.16 17.79 20.40
C PRO A 282 -9.58 17.31 20.08
N GLU A 283 -10.60 17.92 20.68
CA GLU A 283 -12.01 17.59 20.46
C GLU A 283 -12.51 17.99 19.06
N ASP A 284 -11.77 18.84 18.33
CA ASP A 284 -12.11 19.31 16.99
C ASP A 284 -11.67 18.33 15.88
N ILE A 285 -10.98 17.23 16.23
CA ILE A 285 -10.50 16.25 15.26
C ILE A 285 -11.67 15.41 14.74
N MET A 286 -12.06 15.66 13.50
CA MET A 286 -13.14 14.94 12.83
C MET A 286 -12.60 13.71 12.09
N MET A 287 -12.21 12.68 12.84
CA MET A 287 -11.80 11.37 12.31
C MET A 287 -12.79 10.25 12.70
N PRO A 288 -12.96 9.18 11.89
CA PRO A 288 -13.95 8.11 12.14
C PRO A 288 -13.85 7.38 13.49
N PHE A 289 -12.69 7.41 14.14
CA PHE A 289 -12.48 6.84 15.47
C PHE A 289 -13.00 7.70 16.63
N ASN A 290 -13.53 8.90 16.35
CA ASN A 290 -14.18 9.76 17.35
C ASN A 290 -15.69 9.64 17.24
N GLU A 291 -16.41 9.56 18.35
CA GLU A 291 -17.88 9.51 18.33
C GLU A 291 -18.50 10.77 17.72
N SER A 292 -17.90 11.94 17.98
CA SER A 292 -18.34 13.25 17.45
C SER A 292 -18.37 13.30 15.92
N PHE A 293 -17.51 12.53 15.25
CA PHE A 293 -17.48 12.42 13.79
C PHE A 293 -18.85 11.99 13.23
N TRP A 294 -19.52 11.06 13.92
CA TRP A 294 -20.75 10.45 13.44
C TRP A 294 -22.01 11.29 13.73
N LEU A 295 -21.86 12.36 14.51
CA LEU A 295 -22.97 13.28 14.83
C LEU A 295 -23.30 14.21 13.65
N GLN A 296 -22.35 14.45 12.73
CA GLN A 296 -22.50 15.38 11.61
C GLN A 296 -22.23 14.70 10.27
N GLN A 297 -22.70 15.31 9.18
CA GLN A 297 -22.38 14.84 7.84
C GLN A 297 -20.93 15.25 7.48
N GLN A 298 -20.08 14.26 7.25
CA GLN A 298 -18.65 14.45 6.97
C GLN A 298 -18.33 14.48 5.46
N THR A 299 -19.36 14.66 4.63
CA THR A 299 -19.24 14.67 3.17
C THR A 299 -19.74 15.99 2.59
N SER A 300 -19.06 16.46 1.55
CA SER A 300 -19.55 17.60 0.77
C SER A 300 -20.67 17.14 -0.17
N SER A 301 -21.88 17.68 -0.01
CA SER A 301 -23.06 17.29 -0.80
C SER A 301 -22.84 17.43 -2.31
N SER A 302 -22.11 18.47 -2.74
CA SER A 302 -21.81 18.70 -4.17
C SER A 302 -20.73 17.76 -4.70
N ALA A 303 -19.74 17.39 -3.88
CA ALA A 303 -18.71 16.43 -4.26
C ALA A 303 -19.22 14.98 -4.23
N ALA A 304 -20.09 14.65 -3.29
CA ALA A 304 -20.64 13.31 -3.12
C ALA A 304 -21.48 12.85 -4.32
N THR A 305 -22.13 13.75 -5.05
CA THR A 305 -22.86 13.39 -6.29
C THR A 305 -21.94 12.81 -7.37
N LYS A 306 -20.65 13.20 -7.36
CA LYS A 306 -19.65 12.70 -8.32
C LYS A 306 -19.19 11.28 -8.00
N LEU A 307 -19.52 10.70 -6.85
CA LEU A 307 -19.18 9.33 -6.51
C LEU A 307 -19.73 8.31 -7.53
N THR A 308 -20.87 8.62 -8.15
CA THR A 308 -21.46 7.85 -9.27
C THR A 308 -20.57 7.76 -10.52
N GLN A 309 -19.51 8.56 -10.59
CA GLN A 309 -18.54 8.58 -11.69
C GLN A 309 -17.37 7.62 -11.47
N ILE A 310 -17.17 7.12 -10.24
CA ILE A 310 -16.11 6.16 -9.90
C ILE A 310 -16.26 4.91 -10.75
N LYS A 311 -15.14 4.37 -11.22
CA LYS A 311 -15.10 3.16 -12.06
C LYS A 311 -14.22 2.09 -11.42
N GLY A 312 -14.78 0.91 -11.19
CA GLY A 312 -14.11 -0.14 -10.43
C GLY A 312 -13.80 0.31 -8.99
N PHE A 313 -12.75 -0.27 -8.42
CA PHE A 313 -12.40 -0.08 -7.00
C PHE A 313 -11.00 0.50 -6.79
N ILE A 314 -10.19 0.57 -7.85
CA ILE A 314 -8.79 0.99 -7.75
C ILE A 314 -8.70 2.50 -7.47
N VAL A 315 -7.80 2.85 -6.55
CA VAL A 315 -7.36 4.23 -6.27
C VAL A 315 -5.84 4.22 -6.18
N SER A 316 -5.22 5.38 -6.39
CA SER A 316 -3.78 5.53 -6.27
C SER A 316 -3.39 5.53 -4.81
N LEU A 317 -2.28 4.85 -4.49
CA LEU A 317 -1.69 4.93 -3.16
C LEU A 317 -1.09 6.34 -2.97
N ALA A 318 -1.43 6.99 -1.86
CA ALA A 318 -0.92 8.30 -1.50
C ALA A 318 0.56 8.23 -1.06
N ILE A 319 1.49 8.41 -2.01
CA ILE A 319 2.93 8.21 -1.81
C ILE A 319 3.59 9.29 -0.93
N TYR A 320 2.93 10.43 -0.73
CA TYR A 320 3.37 11.52 0.13
C TYR A 320 2.63 11.58 1.47
N TRP A 321 1.65 10.70 1.69
CA TRP A 321 0.94 10.62 2.96
C TRP A 321 1.91 10.38 4.12
N THR A 322 1.76 11.14 5.22
CA THR A 322 2.63 11.10 6.41
C THR A 322 4.08 11.55 6.19
N LYS A 323 4.40 12.14 5.03
CA LYS A 323 5.76 12.65 4.77
C LYS A 323 6.13 13.71 5.81
N ASN A 324 7.35 13.62 6.33
CA ASN A 324 7.90 14.43 7.41
C ASN A 324 7.31 14.15 8.82
N GLU A 325 6.42 13.17 8.97
CA GLU A 325 5.96 12.72 10.28
C GLU A 325 6.79 11.57 10.80
N ASN A 326 7.11 11.60 12.10
CA ASN A 326 7.65 10.43 12.79
C ASN A 326 6.53 9.63 13.44
N ASN A 327 5.92 8.73 12.66
CA ASN A 327 4.90 7.79 13.14
C ASN A 327 5.48 6.48 13.70
N ASN A 328 6.81 6.43 13.94
CA ASN A 328 7.43 5.30 14.62
C ASN A 328 7.29 5.47 16.14
N LEU A 329 6.30 4.80 16.71
CA LEU A 329 6.03 4.84 18.16
C LEU A 329 6.91 3.86 18.96
N LEU A 330 7.96 3.31 18.34
CA LEU A 330 8.96 2.45 18.97
C LEU A 330 8.38 1.15 19.57
N TYR A 331 7.19 0.71 19.13
CA TYR A 331 6.78 -0.67 19.35
C TYR A 331 7.84 -1.58 18.75
N ALA A 332 8.24 -2.64 19.46
CA ALA A 332 9.16 -3.59 18.86
C ALA A 332 8.53 -4.09 17.56
N THR A 333 9.28 -4.09 16.45
CA THR A 333 8.77 -4.55 15.15
C THR A 333 8.29 -6.01 15.20
N SER A 334 8.74 -6.77 16.20
CA SER A 334 8.22 -8.08 16.59
C SER A 334 6.88 -8.03 17.34
N LEU A 335 6.60 -6.99 18.13
CA LEU A 335 5.47 -6.82 19.06
C LEU A 335 4.30 -5.98 18.51
N VAL A 336 4.28 -5.57 17.24
CA VAL A 336 3.17 -4.79 16.64
C VAL A 336 1.89 -5.62 16.46
N VAL A 337 1.50 -6.38 17.49
CA VAL A 337 0.37 -7.35 17.53
C VAL A 337 -0.45 -7.25 18.83
N GLU A 338 -0.04 -6.51 19.86
CA GLU A 338 -0.95 -6.31 20.98
C GLU A 338 -1.88 -5.12 20.71
N ALA A 339 -3.11 -5.43 20.28
CA ALA A 339 -4.24 -4.55 20.55
C ALA A 339 -4.30 -4.41 22.08
N VAL A 340 -3.91 -3.24 22.60
CA VAL A 340 -3.92 -2.97 24.04
C VAL A 340 -5.34 -3.19 24.55
N PRO A 341 -5.62 -4.20 25.40
CA PRO A 341 -6.90 -4.29 26.05
C PRO A 341 -7.03 -3.06 26.97
N GLN A 342 -8.12 -2.31 26.83
CA GLN A 342 -8.43 -1.22 27.74
C GLN A 342 -8.35 -1.72 29.19
N ASN A 343 -7.51 -1.04 29.98
CA ASN A 343 -7.47 -1.01 31.44
C ASN A 343 -7.77 -2.33 32.18
N ALA A 344 -6.73 -3.12 32.42
CA ALA A 344 -6.72 -4.19 33.42
C ALA A 344 -6.61 -3.66 34.88
N SER A 345 -7.25 -2.53 35.20
CA SER A 345 -7.48 -2.15 36.61
C SER A 345 -8.70 -2.86 37.20
N SER A 346 -9.46 -3.64 36.41
CA SER A 346 -10.62 -4.41 36.87
C SER A 346 -10.36 -5.92 37.05
N LEU A 347 -9.18 -6.43 36.70
CA LEU A 347 -8.88 -7.88 36.76
C LEU A 347 -8.10 -8.32 38.01
N LYS A 348 -7.69 -7.40 38.89
CA LYS A 348 -7.10 -7.76 40.19
C LYS A 348 -8.13 -7.91 41.32
N GLU A 349 -9.35 -7.41 41.15
CA GLU A 349 -10.42 -7.57 42.16
C GLU A 349 -11.32 -8.78 41.93
N GLN A 350 -11.41 -9.31 40.69
CA GLN A 350 -12.23 -10.50 40.42
C GLN A 350 -11.49 -11.84 40.53
N ALA A 351 -10.15 -11.85 40.54
CA ALA A 351 -9.35 -13.07 40.77
C ALA A 351 -9.01 -13.33 42.24
N ALA A 352 -9.29 -12.37 43.14
CA ALA A 352 -9.07 -12.52 44.58
C ALA A 352 -10.29 -13.07 45.34
N LEU A 353 -11.48 -13.06 44.72
CA LEU A 353 -12.74 -13.54 45.32
C LEU A 353 -13.10 -15.00 44.97
N SER A 354 -12.45 -15.63 43.99
CA SER A 354 -12.72 -17.02 43.60
C SER A 354 -11.74 -18.05 44.19
N VAL A 355 -10.73 -17.62 44.95
CA VAL A 355 -9.74 -18.51 45.60
C VAL A 355 -9.97 -18.65 47.12
N VAL A 356 -10.90 -17.88 47.70
CA VAL A 356 -11.19 -17.92 49.15
C VAL A 356 -12.39 -18.81 49.51
N GLU A 357 -13.28 -19.17 48.57
CA GLU A 357 -14.47 -19.98 48.87
C GLU A 357 -14.34 -21.50 48.62
N ASN A 358 -13.19 -22.00 48.11
CA ASN A 358 -12.98 -23.44 47.89
C ASN A 358 -12.02 -24.12 48.90
N ARG A 359 -11.86 -23.54 50.10
CA ARG A 359 -11.11 -24.14 51.22
C ARG A 359 -11.89 -24.24 52.54
N GLN A 360 -13.21 -24.38 52.48
CA GLN A 360 -14.03 -24.83 53.61
C GLN A 360 -15.04 -25.87 53.13
N GLY A 361 -14.64 -27.14 53.15
CA GLY A 361 -15.49 -28.25 52.73
C GLY A 361 -14.75 -29.58 52.59
N ALA A 362 -13.86 -29.89 53.53
CA ALA A 362 -13.26 -31.21 53.67
C ALA A 362 -12.91 -31.46 55.15
N VAL A 363 -13.92 -31.79 55.95
CA VAL A 363 -13.90 -32.77 57.04
C VAL A 363 -15.26 -33.43 57.08
#